data_AF-A0A1H3N2W8-F1
#
_entry.id   AF-A0A1H3N2W8-F1
#
_cell.length_a   1.000
_cell.length_b   1.000
_cell.length_c   1.000
_cell.angle_alpha   90.00
_cell.angle_beta   90.00
_cell.angle_gamma   90.00
#
_symmetry.space_group_name_H-M   'P 1'
#
loop_
_entity.id
_entity.type
_entity.pdbx_description
1 polymer ?
#
loop_
_entity_poly.entity_id
_entity_poly.type
_entity_poly.pdbx_seq_one_letter_code
_entity_poly.pdbx_strand_id
1 'polypeptide(L)'
;MEEKPFEFKYFVIDDIYRDVLNSDDTFEISFAKCWVSLCGYINSDTISSIIVITEMFAVAIMTDIEMYMHNFKHLKEMFELFDKIDAKNIFTPVEYEYLKNDIQIVKEYYNKGKKVIKEEFPRRASDFFEEIPKFYVEKVLLGEDPNHRLENITEDNSFELDYLIYAYYYRGIFKDKLTEQQAFDRCLIKFKKYLEEDSIKTVIVVAALTNILVWSKELDLTRKFKSLIDKTAELYKTFDVKSILSGDRLEFLEDSMRDINGLYKYELPE
;
A
#
# COMPACT_ATOMS: atom_id res chain seq x y z
N MET A 1 8.43 21.66 1.38
CA MET A 1 7.26 20.83 1.69
C MET A 1 7.83 19.60 2.37
N GLU A 2 7.40 19.26 3.59
CA GLU A 2 7.85 18.02 4.23
C GLU A 2 7.25 16.85 3.44
N GLU A 3 8.10 16.10 2.73
CA GLU A 3 7.70 14.85 2.11
C GLU A 3 7.19 13.89 3.19
N LYS A 4 6.06 13.22 2.95
CA LYS A 4 5.53 12.18 3.84
C LYS A 4 5.78 10.81 3.19
N PRO A 5 7.00 10.26 3.32
CA PRO A 5 7.49 9.16 2.50
C PRO A 5 6.71 7.85 2.64
N PHE A 6 5.91 7.66 3.70
CA PHE A 6 5.16 6.41 3.89
C PHE A 6 4.08 6.19 2.83
N GLU A 7 3.57 7.25 2.21
CA GLU A 7 2.54 7.14 1.17
C GLU A 7 3.03 6.39 -0.07
N PHE A 8 4.35 6.43 -0.33
CA PHE A 8 4.96 5.64 -1.40
C PHE A 8 4.76 4.13 -1.23
N LYS A 9 4.49 3.62 -0.01
CA LYS A 9 4.10 2.22 0.16
C LYS A 9 2.81 1.91 -0.59
N TYR A 10 1.81 2.79 -0.46
CA TYR A 10 0.54 2.65 -1.17
C TYR A 10 0.75 2.80 -2.68
N PHE A 11 1.49 3.81 -3.15
CA PHE A 11 1.73 4.02 -4.58
C PHE A 11 2.38 2.79 -5.24
N VAL A 12 3.37 2.18 -4.60
CA VAL A 12 4.05 0.98 -5.12
C VAL A 12 3.09 -0.21 -5.22
N ILE A 13 2.30 -0.50 -4.18
CA ILE A 13 1.37 -1.63 -4.24
C ILE A 13 0.26 -1.38 -5.27
N ASP A 14 -0.31 -0.17 -5.29
CA ASP A 14 -1.39 0.16 -6.21
C ASP A 14 -0.90 0.07 -7.65
N ASP A 15 0.23 0.70 -8.00
CA ASP A 15 0.77 0.65 -9.37
C ASP A 15 1.03 -0.79 -9.83
N ILE A 16 1.70 -1.62 -9.03
CA ILE A 16 2.02 -3.00 -9.46
C ILE A 16 0.76 -3.85 -9.54
N TYR A 17 -0.03 -3.92 -8.46
CA TYR A 17 -1.16 -4.84 -8.41
C TYR A 17 -2.30 -4.40 -9.34
N ARG A 18 -2.53 -3.09 -9.50
CA ARG A 18 -3.51 -2.57 -10.44
C ARG A 18 -3.12 -2.87 -11.88
N ASP A 19 -1.84 -2.73 -12.24
CA ASP A 19 -1.38 -3.07 -13.59
C ASP A 19 -1.58 -4.55 -13.89
N VAL A 20 -1.28 -5.44 -12.94
CA VAL A 20 -1.53 -6.89 -13.08
C VAL A 20 -3.03 -7.20 -13.17
N LEU A 21 -3.87 -6.47 -12.44
CA LEU A 21 -5.32 -6.71 -12.42
C LEU A 21 -6.01 -6.20 -13.69
N ASN A 22 -5.66 -4.99 -14.12
CA ASN A 22 -6.38 -4.25 -15.17
C ASN A 22 -5.72 -4.33 -16.56
N SER A 23 -4.54 -4.95 -16.65
CA SER A 23 -3.79 -5.18 -17.89
C SER A 23 -3.41 -6.66 -18.02
N ASP A 24 -3.02 -7.10 -19.21
CA ASP A 24 -2.46 -8.44 -19.45
C ASP A 24 -1.01 -8.60 -18.93
N ASP A 25 -0.62 -7.80 -17.93
CA ASP A 25 0.73 -7.79 -17.39
C ASP A 25 0.96 -8.95 -16.42
N THR A 26 2.18 -9.50 -16.42
CA THR A 26 2.64 -10.33 -15.30
C THR A 26 3.20 -9.45 -14.18
N PHE A 27 3.34 -10.01 -12.97
CA PHE A 27 4.00 -9.34 -11.85
C PHE A 27 5.39 -8.82 -12.21
N GLU A 28 6.18 -9.57 -12.97
CA GLU A 28 7.49 -9.14 -13.46
C GLU A 28 7.41 -7.89 -14.35
N ILE A 29 6.41 -7.83 -15.24
CA ILE A 29 6.21 -6.71 -16.16
C ILE A 29 5.79 -5.46 -15.38
N SER A 30 4.77 -5.57 -14.51
CA SER A 30 4.29 -4.44 -13.71
C SER A 30 5.35 -3.94 -12.73
N PHE A 31 6.14 -4.85 -12.13
CA PHE A 31 7.29 -4.49 -11.31
C PHE A 31 8.32 -3.67 -12.10
N ALA A 32 8.68 -4.11 -13.31
CA ALA A 32 9.62 -3.39 -14.16
C ALA A 32 9.09 -2.00 -14.57
N LYS A 33 7.80 -1.88 -14.90
CA LYS A 33 7.15 -0.59 -15.20
C LYS A 33 7.17 0.35 -14.00
N CYS A 34 6.78 -0.14 -12.82
CA CYS A 34 6.80 0.63 -11.57
C CYS A 34 8.24 1.09 -11.24
N TRP A 35 9.24 0.23 -11.43
CA TRP A 35 10.66 0.59 -11.25
C TRP A 35 11.09 1.75 -12.14
N VAL A 36 10.67 1.76 -13.42
CA VAL A 36 10.96 2.85 -14.35
C VAL A 36 10.22 4.13 -13.95
N SER A 37 8.93 4.02 -13.59
CA SER A 37 8.11 5.15 -13.15
C SER A 37 8.72 5.87 -11.94
N LEU A 38 9.22 5.10 -10.97
CA LEU A 38 9.77 5.61 -9.72
C LEU A 38 11.30 5.77 -9.73
N CYS A 39 11.95 5.72 -10.91
CA CYS A 39 13.41 5.74 -11.01
C CYS A 39 14.04 7.03 -10.43
N GLY A 40 13.31 8.15 -10.46
CA GLY A 40 13.74 9.40 -9.84
C GLY A 40 13.89 9.29 -8.32
N TYR A 41 12.97 8.57 -7.66
CA TYR A 41 13.02 8.31 -6.22
C TYR A 41 14.06 7.23 -5.89
N ILE A 42 14.08 6.13 -6.66
CA ILE A 42 15.02 5.00 -6.46
C ILE A 42 16.49 5.45 -6.53
N ASN A 43 16.82 6.36 -7.44
CA ASN A 43 18.19 6.85 -7.62
C ASN A 43 18.52 8.09 -6.76
N SER A 44 17.68 8.43 -5.78
CA SER A 44 17.88 9.56 -4.88
C SER A 44 18.40 9.13 -3.51
N ASP A 45 19.21 9.98 -2.87
CA ASP A 45 19.70 9.77 -1.50
C ASP A 45 18.68 10.32 -0.47
N THR A 46 17.43 9.87 -0.54
CA THR A 46 16.31 10.36 0.30
C THR A 46 15.63 9.25 1.09
N ILE A 47 14.86 9.63 2.11
CA ILE A 47 14.01 8.69 2.84
C ILE A 47 12.94 8.04 1.94
N SER A 48 12.46 8.76 0.93
CA SER A 48 11.51 8.29 -0.08
C SER A 48 12.12 7.14 -0.91
N SER A 49 13.42 7.21 -1.23
CA SER A 49 14.16 6.10 -1.86
C SER A 49 14.13 4.83 -1.01
N ILE A 50 14.35 4.95 0.30
CA ILE A 50 14.31 3.81 1.22
C ILE A 50 12.92 3.17 1.22
N ILE A 51 11.85 3.97 1.29
CA ILE A 51 10.48 3.45 1.27
C ILE A 51 10.18 2.74 -0.05
N VAL A 52 10.43 3.40 -1.19
CA VAL A 52 10.15 2.83 -2.51
C VAL A 52 10.90 1.53 -2.71
N ILE A 53 12.22 1.50 -2.47
CA ILE A 53 13.02 0.27 -2.66
C ILE A 53 12.56 -0.82 -1.70
N THR A 54 12.27 -0.49 -0.44
CA THR A 54 11.79 -1.50 0.53
C THR A 54 10.46 -2.09 0.10
N GLU A 55 9.49 -1.27 -0.33
CA GLU A 55 8.18 -1.75 -0.74
C GLU A 55 8.25 -2.55 -2.05
N MET A 56 9.05 -2.09 -3.03
CA MET A 56 9.29 -2.83 -4.26
C MET A 56 9.80 -4.24 -3.94
N PHE A 57 10.80 -4.36 -3.07
CA PHE A 57 11.31 -5.68 -2.67
C PHE A 57 10.34 -6.47 -1.79
N ALA A 58 9.49 -5.81 -1.00
CA ALA A 58 8.43 -6.49 -0.28
C ALA A 58 7.45 -7.15 -1.27
N VAL A 59 7.00 -6.41 -2.29
CA VAL A 59 6.15 -6.96 -3.36
C VAL A 59 6.88 -8.11 -4.07
N ALA A 60 8.12 -7.91 -4.52
CA ALA A 60 8.88 -8.94 -5.22
C ALA A 60 9.03 -10.25 -4.41
N ILE A 61 9.24 -10.14 -3.09
CA ILE A 61 9.31 -11.29 -2.19
C ILE A 61 7.94 -11.95 -2.04
N MET A 62 6.87 -11.16 -1.84
CA MET A 62 5.51 -11.67 -1.63
C MET A 62 4.93 -12.33 -2.88
N THR A 63 5.28 -11.86 -4.06
CA THR A 63 4.80 -12.38 -5.36
C THR A 63 5.78 -13.31 -6.05
N ASP A 64 6.91 -13.59 -5.40
CA ASP A 64 7.95 -14.52 -5.86
C ASP A 64 8.53 -14.21 -7.25
N ILE A 65 8.75 -12.91 -7.51
CA ILE A 65 9.33 -12.38 -8.75
C ILE A 65 10.82 -12.76 -8.86
N GLU A 66 11.28 -12.96 -10.10
CA GLU A 66 12.70 -13.14 -10.41
C GLU A 66 13.50 -11.85 -10.23
N MET A 67 14.50 -11.90 -9.34
CA MET A 67 15.38 -10.77 -9.06
C MET A 67 16.78 -11.02 -9.62
N TYR A 68 17.33 -10.00 -10.28
CA TYR A 68 18.64 -10.01 -10.90
C TYR A 68 19.68 -9.30 -10.03
N MET A 69 20.96 -9.51 -10.35
CA MET A 69 22.08 -8.94 -9.60
C MET A 69 22.04 -7.40 -9.53
N HIS A 70 21.60 -6.74 -10.60
CA HIS A 70 21.49 -5.28 -10.61
C HIS A 70 20.45 -4.76 -9.60
N ASN A 71 19.36 -5.50 -9.36
CA ASN A 71 18.38 -5.14 -8.32
C ASN A 71 19.02 -5.21 -6.92
N PHE A 72 19.88 -6.20 -6.66
CA PHE A 72 20.58 -6.37 -5.39
C PHE A 72 21.58 -5.24 -5.07
N LYS A 73 22.06 -4.52 -6.09
CA LYS A 73 22.90 -3.35 -5.89
C LYS A 73 22.14 -2.24 -5.15
N HIS A 74 20.88 -1.99 -5.53
CA HIS A 74 20.03 -0.99 -4.90
C HIS A 74 19.68 -1.34 -3.46
N LEU A 75 19.53 -2.63 -3.11
CA LEU A 75 19.35 -3.04 -1.71
C LEU A 75 20.54 -2.65 -0.83
N LYS A 76 21.76 -2.86 -1.34
CA LYS A 76 22.97 -2.50 -0.61
C LYS A 76 23.02 -0.99 -0.35
N GLU A 77 22.78 -0.20 -1.39
CA GLU A 77 22.76 1.27 -1.30
C GLU A 77 21.67 1.76 -0.33
N MET A 78 20.47 1.16 -0.39
CA MET A 78 19.35 1.45 0.51
C MET A 78 19.69 1.15 1.99
N PHE A 79 20.34 0.02 2.30
CA PHE A 79 20.77 -0.26 3.68
C PHE A 79 21.83 0.72 4.19
N GLU A 80 22.79 1.08 3.35
CA GLU A 80 23.82 2.08 3.70
C GLU A 80 23.20 3.47 3.91
N LEU A 81 22.12 3.79 3.19
CA LEU A 81 21.38 5.04 3.35
C LEU A 81 20.53 5.03 4.62
N PHE A 82 19.85 3.92 4.93
CA PHE A 82 19.06 3.77 6.15
C PHE A 82 19.89 3.90 7.43
N ASP A 83 21.14 3.42 7.41
CA ASP A 83 22.07 3.58 8.54
C ASP A 83 22.54 5.05 8.73
N LYS A 84 22.43 5.90 7.70
CA LYS A 84 22.85 7.32 7.72
C LYS A 84 21.72 8.28 8.03
N ILE A 85 20.50 7.96 7.63
CA ILE A 85 19.32 8.81 7.85
C ILE A 85 18.71 8.52 9.21
N ASP A 86 18.38 9.57 9.95
CA ASP A 86 17.63 9.45 11.21
C ASP A 86 16.13 9.22 10.96
N ALA A 87 15.81 8.04 10.40
CA ALA A 87 14.45 7.69 10.00
C ALA A 87 13.46 7.73 11.18
N LYS A 88 13.94 7.49 12.41
CA LYS A 88 13.11 7.49 13.62
C LYS A 88 12.48 8.87 13.90
N ASN A 89 13.14 9.95 13.50
CA ASN A 89 12.64 11.31 13.69
C ASN A 89 11.81 11.82 12.50
N ILE A 90 11.72 11.04 11.41
CA ILE A 90 10.93 11.37 10.22
C ILE A 90 9.53 10.74 10.31
N PHE A 91 9.45 9.53 10.87
CA PHE A 91 8.22 8.75 10.93
C PHE A 91 7.55 8.80 12.30
N THR A 92 6.22 8.66 12.30
CA THR A 92 5.51 8.26 13.51
C THR A 92 6.03 6.90 14.02
N PRO A 93 5.84 6.58 15.31
CA PRO A 93 6.30 5.30 15.86
C PRO A 93 5.78 4.08 15.09
N VAL A 94 4.54 4.14 14.60
CA VAL A 94 3.91 3.06 13.83
C VAL A 94 4.57 2.91 12.46
N GLU A 95 4.67 3.99 11.69
CA GLU A 95 5.29 3.99 10.36
C GLU A 95 6.75 3.51 10.42
N TYR A 96 7.48 3.88 11.47
CA TYR A 96 8.84 3.42 11.70
C TYR A 96 8.92 1.92 11.94
N GLU A 97 7.98 1.34 12.70
CA GLU A 97 7.94 -0.11 12.93
C GLU A 97 7.58 -0.90 11.67
N TYR A 98 6.68 -0.38 10.82
CA TYR A 98 6.46 -0.92 9.46
C TYR A 98 7.78 -0.99 8.70
N LEU A 99 8.45 0.16 8.54
CA LEU A 99 9.69 0.25 7.77
C LEU A 99 10.78 -0.68 8.30
N LYS A 100 10.97 -0.68 9.62
CA LYS A 100 12.00 -1.49 10.29
C LYS A 100 11.77 -2.99 10.13
N ASN A 101 10.53 -3.46 10.29
CA ASN A 101 10.20 -4.87 10.10
C ASN A 101 10.41 -5.30 8.64
N ASP A 102 9.96 -4.47 7.69
CA ASP A 102 10.08 -4.79 6.27
C ASP A 102 11.55 -4.78 5.83
N ILE A 103 12.35 -3.80 6.26
CA ILE A 103 13.80 -3.77 6.04
C ILE A 103 14.48 -5.02 6.60
N GLN A 104 14.06 -5.53 7.76
CA GLN A 104 14.65 -6.74 8.33
C GLN A 104 14.44 -7.95 7.42
N ILE A 105 13.24 -8.13 6.88
CA ILE A 105 12.91 -9.22 5.95
C ILE A 105 13.70 -9.05 4.65
N VAL A 106 13.71 -7.85 4.08
CA VAL A 106 14.45 -7.53 2.85
C VAL A 106 15.96 -7.74 3.04
N LYS A 107 16.49 -7.43 4.23
CA LYS A 107 17.90 -7.67 4.59
C LYS A 107 18.23 -9.15 4.72
N GLU A 108 17.30 -9.97 5.23
CA GLU A 108 17.46 -11.42 5.24
C GLU A 108 17.53 -11.97 3.80
N TYR A 109 16.58 -11.58 2.94
CA TYR A 109 16.58 -11.94 1.53
C TYR A 109 17.88 -11.52 0.82
N TYR A 110 18.32 -10.27 1.02
CA TYR A 110 19.61 -9.78 0.50
C TYR A 110 20.78 -10.66 0.93
N ASN A 111 20.87 -11.00 2.22
CA ASN A 111 21.99 -11.76 2.76
C ASN A 111 22.06 -13.19 2.23
N LYS A 112 20.90 -13.83 2.01
CA LYS A 112 20.82 -15.15 1.38
C LYS A 112 21.17 -15.09 -0.11
N GLY A 113 20.71 -14.06 -0.83
CA GLY A 113 20.89 -13.94 -2.28
C GLY A 113 22.24 -13.38 -2.75
N LYS A 114 22.87 -12.46 -2.00
CA LYS A 114 24.01 -11.64 -2.49
C LYS A 114 25.26 -12.41 -2.92
N LYS A 115 25.42 -13.68 -2.53
CA LYS A 115 26.57 -14.52 -2.91
C LYS A 115 26.26 -15.51 -4.03
N VAL A 116 24.99 -15.72 -4.32
CA VAL A 116 24.51 -16.80 -5.20
C VAL A 116 23.82 -16.28 -6.45
N ILE A 117 23.24 -15.07 -6.39
CA ILE A 117 22.74 -14.36 -7.56
C ILE A 117 23.93 -13.88 -8.38
N LYS A 118 23.96 -14.29 -9.65
CA LYS A 118 24.96 -13.91 -10.65
C LYS A 118 24.24 -13.20 -11.79
N GLU A 119 24.96 -12.43 -12.59
CA GLU A 119 24.37 -11.55 -13.63
C GLU A 119 23.39 -12.26 -14.57
N GLU A 120 23.58 -13.55 -14.86
CA GLU A 120 22.73 -14.33 -15.78
C GLU A 120 21.75 -15.29 -15.09
N PHE A 121 21.73 -15.35 -13.76
CA PHE A 121 20.95 -16.33 -13.00
C PHE A 121 20.08 -15.63 -11.96
N PRO A 122 18.87 -15.18 -12.34
CA PRO A 122 17.95 -14.60 -11.38
C PRO A 122 17.55 -15.63 -10.31
N ARG A 123 17.09 -15.12 -9.17
CA ARG A 123 16.56 -15.92 -8.06
C ARG A 123 15.26 -15.34 -7.55
N ARG A 124 14.41 -16.20 -7.05
CA ARG A 124 13.12 -15.88 -6.45
C ARG A 124 13.23 -15.91 -4.92
N ALA A 125 12.20 -15.49 -4.20
CA ALA A 125 12.19 -15.59 -2.75
C ALA A 125 12.08 -17.04 -2.28
N SER A 126 11.31 -17.86 -2.99
CA SER A 126 11.14 -19.30 -2.78
C SER A 126 12.44 -20.10 -2.89
N ASP A 127 13.48 -19.57 -3.54
CA ASP A 127 14.82 -20.18 -3.57
C ASP A 127 15.54 -20.11 -2.20
N PHE A 128 15.10 -19.23 -1.30
CA PHE A 128 15.80 -18.90 -0.05
C PHE A 128 14.95 -19.07 1.22
N PHE A 129 13.63 -19.12 1.06
CA PHE A 129 12.66 -19.26 2.14
C PHE A 129 11.81 -20.50 1.91
N GLU A 130 11.69 -21.35 2.93
CA GLU A 130 10.77 -22.49 2.90
C GLU A 130 9.30 -22.01 2.84
N GLU A 131 9.00 -20.91 3.54
CA GLU A 131 7.73 -20.19 3.48
C GLU A 131 8.02 -18.70 3.30
N ILE A 132 7.28 -18.05 2.39
CA ILE A 132 7.41 -16.61 2.15
C ILE A 132 7.07 -15.85 3.45
N PRO A 133 7.99 -15.01 3.97
CA PRO A 133 7.79 -14.33 5.23
C PRO A 133 6.64 -13.31 5.14
N LYS A 134 5.87 -13.20 6.23
CA LYS A 134 4.83 -12.17 6.37
C LYS A 134 5.46 -10.82 6.70
N PHE A 135 5.21 -9.84 5.84
CA PHE A 135 5.57 -8.43 6.08
C PHE A 135 4.69 -7.80 7.16
N TYR A 136 5.08 -6.63 7.66
CA TYR A 136 4.40 -6.02 8.81
C TYR A 136 2.91 -5.80 8.54
N VAL A 137 2.57 -5.34 7.33
CA VAL A 137 1.18 -5.14 6.89
C VAL A 137 0.32 -6.40 7.03
N GLU A 138 0.86 -7.58 6.68
CA GLU A 138 0.13 -8.84 6.81
C GLU A 138 -0.11 -9.20 8.28
N LYS A 139 0.88 -8.96 9.16
CA LYS A 139 0.73 -9.23 10.59
C LYS A 139 -0.38 -8.38 11.20
N VAL A 140 -0.47 -7.11 10.82
CA VAL A 140 -1.52 -6.19 11.28
C VAL A 140 -2.89 -6.63 10.76
N LEU A 141 -3.00 -6.94 9.46
CA LEU A 141 -4.25 -7.37 8.84
C LEU A 141 -4.78 -8.69 9.44
N LEU A 142 -3.88 -9.61 9.79
CA LEU A 142 -4.22 -10.91 10.37
C LEU A 142 -4.37 -10.87 11.91
N GLY A 143 -4.10 -9.73 12.55
CA GLY A 143 -4.17 -9.60 14.01
C GLY A 143 -3.06 -10.37 14.75
N GLU A 144 -1.95 -10.61 14.08
CA GLU A 144 -0.79 -11.35 14.60
C GLU A 144 0.18 -10.43 15.35
N ASP A 145 0.08 -9.11 15.18
CA ASP A 145 0.86 -8.14 15.97
C ASP A 145 0.13 -7.78 17.28
N PRO A 146 0.73 -8.05 18.46
CA PRO A 146 0.11 -7.75 19.74
C PRO A 146 0.13 -6.25 20.09
N ASN A 147 1.08 -5.49 19.53
CA ASN A 147 1.35 -4.09 19.82
C ASN A 147 0.65 -3.15 18.84
N HIS A 148 0.36 -3.61 17.62
CA HIS A 148 -0.32 -2.84 16.60
C HIS A 148 -1.53 -3.59 16.06
N ARG A 149 -2.72 -3.10 16.44
CA ARG A 149 -3.99 -3.74 16.09
C ARG A 149 -4.77 -2.86 15.15
N LEU A 150 -5.34 -3.48 14.12
CA LEU A 150 -6.22 -2.81 13.18
C LEU A 150 -7.34 -2.04 13.89
N GLU A 151 -7.80 -2.48 15.06
CA GLU A 151 -8.88 -1.82 15.81
C GLU A 151 -8.43 -0.53 16.54
N ASN A 152 -7.14 -0.23 16.62
CA ASN A 152 -6.60 0.87 17.44
C ASN A 152 -5.96 1.99 16.62
N ILE A 153 -6.30 2.12 15.33
CA ILE A 153 -5.80 3.21 14.49
C ILE A 153 -6.40 4.53 14.97
N THR A 154 -5.49 5.46 15.29
CA THR A 154 -5.77 6.82 15.76
C THR A 154 -5.88 7.78 14.58
N GLU A 155 -6.21 9.04 14.83
CA GLU A 155 -6.22 10.06 13.77
C GLU A 155 -4.79 10.37 13.26
N ASP A 156 -3.78 10.33 14.14
CA ASP A 156 -2.39 10.63 13.79
C ASP A 156 -1.79 9.64 12.77
N ASN A 157 -2.30 8.40 12.74
CA ASN A 157 -1.90 7.36 11.80
C ASN A 157 -3.05 6.88 10.91
N SER A 158 -4.12 7.66 10.75
CA SER A 158 -5.32 7.22 10.02
C SER A 158 -5.06 6.87 8.56
N PHE A 159 -4.05 7.46 7.93
CA PHE A 159 -3.67 7.16 6.53
C PHE A 159 -3.08 5.75 6.35
N GLU A 160 -2.68 5.09 7.44
CA GLU A 160 -2.34 3.66 7.42
C GLU A 160 -3.51 2.82 6.90
N LEU A 161 -4.76 3.30 7.11
CA LEU A 161 -5.97 2.66 6.61
C LEU A 161 -5.95 2.51 5.08
N ASP A 162 -5.43 3.49 4.35
CA ASP A 162 -5.33 3.41 2.89
C ASP A 162 -4.45 2.22 2.49
N TYR A 163 -3.21 2.22 2.96
CA TYR A 163 -2.27 1.13 2.69
C TYR A 163 -2.82 -0.24 3.10
N LEU A 164 -3.45 -0.33 4.28
CA LEU A 164 -4.06 -1.56 4.76
C LEU A 164 -5.23 -2.03 3.88
N ILE A 165 -6.08 -1.12 3.40
CA ILE A 165 -7.23 -1.46 2.53
C ILE A 165 -6.74 -2.00 1.20
N TYR A 166 -5.83 -1.30 0.52
CA TYR A 166 -5.26 -1.76 -0.75
C TYR A 166 -4.52 -3.09 -0.58
N ALA A 167 -3.69 -3.23 0.45
CA ALA A 167 -2.98 -4.47 0.72
C ALA A 167 -3.96 -5.63 0.99
N TYR A 168 -5.04 -5.40 1.73
CA TYR A 168 -6.04 -6.43 2.04
C TYR A 168 -6.87 -6.84 0.82
N TYR A 169 -7.24 -5.86 0.00
CA TYR A 169 -7.95 -6.07 -1.27
C TYR A 169 -7.11 -6.93 -2.23
N TYR A 170 -5.89 -6.50 -2.55
CA TYR A 170 -5.02 -7.22 -3.47
C TYR A 170 -4.59 -8.59 -2.94
N ARG A 171 -4.32 -8.72 -1.64
CA ARG A 171 -4.08 -10.03 -1.02
C ARG A 171 -5.28 -10.97 -1.22
N GLY A 172 -6.51 -10.45 -1.10
CA GLY A 172 -7.73 -11.23 -1.36
C GLY A 172 -7.74 -11.83 -2.76
N ILE A 173 -7.40 -11.04 -3.78
CA ILE A 173 -7.38 -11.47 -5.17
C ILE A 173 -6.21 -12.43 -5.44
N PHE A 174 -4.99 -11.97 -5.17
CA PHE A 174 -3.79 -12.66 -5.66
C PHE A 174 -3.37 -13.84 -4.77
N LYS A 175 -3.55 -13.75 -3.45
CA LYS A 175 -3.16 -14.79 -2.49
C LYS A 175 -4.33 -15.71 -2.17
N ASP A 176 -5.49 -15.16 -1.84
CA ASP A 176 -6.66 -15.95 -1.42
C ASP A 176 -7.58 -16.36 -2.59
N LYS A 177 -7.30 -15.93 -3.82
CA LYS A 177 -8.03 -16.29 -5.06
C LYS A 177 -9.51 -15.91 -5.04
N LEU A 178 -9.83 -14.77 -4.42
CA LEU A 178 -11.15 -14.17 -4.43
C LEU A 178 -11.40 -13.43 -5.75
N THR A 179 -12.66 -13.31 -6.16
CA THR A 179 -13.04 -12.32 -7.19
C THR A 179 -12.85 -10.90 -6.68
N GLU A 180 -12.81 -9.91 -7.59
CA GLU A 180 -12.73 -8.50 -7.19
C GLU A 180 -13.85 -8.12 -6.22
N GLN A 181 -15.10 -8.50 -6.53
CA GLN A 181 -16.25 -8.24 -5.66
C GLN A 181 -16.10 -8.89 -4.28
N GLN A 182 -15.64 -10.14 -4.22
CA GLN A 182 -15.41 -10.82 -2.94
C GLN A 182 -14.31 -10.15 -2.12
N ALA A 183 -13.22 -9.71 -2.77
CA ALA A 183 -12.13 -8.99 -2.10
C ALA A 183 -12.61 -7.62 -1.58
N PHE A 184 -13.43 -6.91 -2.37
CA PHE A 184 -14.03 -5.64 -1.98
C PHE A 184 -14.98 -5.78 -0.78
N ASP A 185 -15.92 -6.73 -0.84
CA ASP A 185 -16.87 -7.00 0.24
C ASP A 185 -16.17 -7.39 1.54
N ARG A 186 -15.07 -8.15 1.42
CA ARG A 186 -14.22 -8.51 2.55
C ARG A 186 -13.59 -7.28 3.21
N CYS A 187 -13.16 -6.28 2.43
CA CYS A 187 -12.68 -5.00 2.97
C CYS A 187 -13.80 -4.28 3.73
N LEU A 188 -15.02 -4.21 3.18
CA LEU A 188 -16.17 -3.61 3.88
C LEU A 188 -16.45 -4.27 5.24
N ILE A 189 -16.23 -5.59 5.35
CA ILE A 189 -16.40 -6.32 6.61
C ILE A 189 -15.24 -6.03 7.57
N LYS A 190 -13.99 -6.11 7.08
CA LYS A 190 -12.79 -5.99 7.92
C LYS A 190 -12.62 -4.58 8.50
N PHE A 191 -12.96 -3.55 7.72
CA PHE A 191 -12.85 -2.14 8.12
C PHE A 191 -14.19 -1.54 8.60
N LYS A 192 -15.20 -2.39 8.88
CA LYS A 192 -16.55 -1.96 9.28
C LYS A 192 -16.57 -0.92 10.40
N LYS A 193 -15.73 -1.10 11.43
CA LYS A 193 -15.62 -0.17 12.54
C LYS A 193 -15.42 1.27 12.06
N TYR A 194 -14.47 1.49 11.15
CA TYR A 194 -14.13 2.81 10.65
C TYR A 194 -15.16 3.37 9.68
N LEU A 195 -15.88 2.51 8.95
CA LEU A 195 -17.00 2.91 8.10
C LEU A 195 -18.19 3.45 8.90
N GLU A 196 -18.35 3.02 10.14
CA GLU A 196 -19.49 3.39 10.99
C GLU A 196 -19.22 4.62 11.88
N GLU A 197 -17.95 4.98 12.12
CA GLU A 197 -17.56 6.17 12.87
C GLU A 197 -17.94 7.48 12.16
N ASP A 198 -18.06 8.58 12.90
CA ASP A 198 -18.21 9.94 12.36
C ASP A 198 -16.88 10.68 12.52
N SER A 199 -15.86 10.25 11.77
CA SER A 199 -14.48 10.74 11.91
C SER A 199 -13.77 10.87 10.56
N ILE A 200 -12.60 11.52 10.55
CA ILE A 200 -11.74 11.58 9.35
C ILE A 200 -11.33 10.19 8.85
N LYS A 201 -11.22 9.19 9.73
CA LYS A 201 -10.91 7.80 9.35
C LYS A 201 -11.98 7.21 8.44
N THR A 202 -13.24 7.58 8.65
CA THR A 202 -14.35 7.17 7.79
C THR A 202 -14.19 7.74 6.38
N VAL A 203 -13.81 9.02 6.29
CA VAL A 203 -13.55 9.68 5.01
C VAL A 203 -12.41 8.98 4.27
N ILE A 204 -11.30 8.70 4.95
CA ILE A 204 -10.12 8.01 4.39
C ILE A 204 -10.50 6.61 3.88
N VAL A 205 -11.17 5.80 4.71
CA VAL A 205 -11.57 4.43 4.34
C VAL A 205 -12.53 4.41 3.15
N VAL A 206 -13.52 5.31 3.11
CA VAL A 206 -14.47 5.38 1.99
C VAL A 206 -13.80 5.92 0.73
N ALA A 207 -12.86 6.87 0.85
CA ALA A 207 -12.06 7.36 -0.27
C ALA A 207 -11.25 6.22 -0.92
N ALA A 208 -10.47 5.46 -0.14
CA ALA A 208 -9.70 4.33 -0.65
C ALA A 208 -10.58 3.27 -1.34
N LEU A 209 -11.71 2.91 -0.72
CA LEU A 209 -12.65 1.96 -1.32
C LEU A 209 -13.31 2.53 -2.58
N THR A 210 -13.58 3.83 -2.63
CA THR A 210 -14.16 4.45 -3.83
C THR A 210 -13.17 4.44 -4.98
N ASN A 211 -11.89 4.70 -4.72
CA ASN A 211 -10.85 4.62 -5.75
C ASN A 211 -10.74 3.20 -6.33
N ILE A 212 -10.74 2.17 -5.48
CA ILE A 212 -10.78 0.76 -5.92
C ILE A 212 -11.99 0.51 -6.83
N LEU A 213 -13.18 1.00 -6.43
CA LEU A 213 -14.40 0.89 -7.22
C LEU A 213 -14.29 1.60 -8.57
N VAL A 214 -13.74 2.81 -8.63
CA VAL A 214 -13.64 3.64 -9.85
C VAL A 214 -12.73 2.99 -10.88
N TRP A 215 -11.65 2.34 -10.45
CA TRP A 215 -10.68 1.74 -11.37
C TRP A 215 -11.01 0.29 -11.74
N SER A 216 -11.84 -0.39 -10.97
CA SER A 216 -12.30 -1.73 -11.32
C SER A 216 -13.35 -1.69 -12.43
N LYS A 217 -13.27 -2.65 -13.34
CA LYS A 217 -14.30 -2.89 -14.37
C LYS A 217 -15.32 -3.94 -13.94
N GLU A 218 -15.07 -4.65 -12.84
CA GLU A 218 -15.86 -5.81 -12.39
C GLU A 218 -16.64 -5.55 -11.10
N LEU A 219 -16.42 -4.41 -10.44
CA LEU A 219 -17.11 -4.06 -9.20
C LEU A 219 -18.46 -3.39 -9.45
N ASP A 220 -19.49 -3.90 -8.79
CA ASP A 220 -20.83 -3.31 -8.80
C ASP A 220 -20.99 -2.31 -7.65
N LEU A 221 -21.40 -1.08 -7.97
CA LEU A 221 -21.74 -0.08 -6.96
C LEU A 221 -23.02 -0.50 -6.22
N THR A 222 -22.86 -1.06 -5.03
CA THR A 222 -24.00 -1.47 -4.20
C THR A 222 -24.70 -0.26 -3.55
N ARG A 223 -26.00 -0.37 -3.29
CA ARG A 223 -26.76 0.64 -2.50
C ARG A 223 -26.10 0.95 -1.15
N LYS A 224 -25.57 -0.08 -0.50
CA LYS A 224 -24.88 0.05 0.79
C LYS A 224 -23.64 0.93 0.64
N PHE A 225 -22.85 0.74 -0.41
CA PHE A 225 -21.67 1.56 -0.63
C PHE A 225 -22.03 3.00 -1.03
N LYS A 226 -23.08 3.19 -1.84
CA LYS A 226 -23.61 4.53 -2.12
C LYS A 226 -23.95 5.32 -0.85
N SER A 227 -24.61 4.70 0.13
CA SER A 227 -24.89 5.39 1.41
C SER A 227 -23.63 5.80 2.19
N LEU A 228 -22.52 5.07 2.05
CA LEU A 228 -21.24 5.41 2.66
C LEU A 228 -20.56 6.57 1.93
N ILE A 229 -20.68 6.61 0.60
CA ILE A 229 -20.23 7.74 -0.23
C ILE A 229 -20.98 9.02 0.17
N ASP A 230 -22.31 8.94 0.32
CA ASP A 230 -23.14 10.08 0.74
C ASP A 230 -22.72 10.61 2.12
N LYS A 231 -22.60 9.69 3.09
CA LYS A 231 -22.10 10.01 4.44
C LYS A 231 -20.73 10.70 4.40
N THR A 232 -19.83 10.20 3.56
CA THR A 232 -18.46 10.72 3.44
C THR A 232 -18.43 12.12 2.86
N ALA A 233 -19.25 12.41 1.84
CA ALA A 233 -19.35 13.74 1.25
C ALA A 233 -19.90 14.78 2.23
N GLU A 234 -20.78 14.38 3.16
CA GLU A 234 -21.27 15.23 4.25
C GLU A 234 -20.18 15.43 5.32
N LEU A 235 -19.59 14.35 5.82
CA LEU A 235 -18.52 14.39 6.82
C LEU A 235 -17.33 15.24 6.37
N TYR A 236 -16.89 15.09 5.13
CA TYR A 236 -15.75 15.86 4.58
C TYR A 236 -15.96 17.38 4.67
N LYS A 237 -17.20 17.87 4.53
CA LYS A 237 -17.53 19.30 4.66
C LYS A 237 -17.44 19.83 6.10
N THR A 238 -17.49 18.93 7.09
CA THR A 238 -17.49 19.29 8.51
C THR A 238 -16.09 19.33 9.12
N PHE A 239 -15.11 18.66 8.51
CA PHE A 239 -13.74 18.62 9.00
C PHE A 239 -12.89 19.73 8.38
N ASP A 240 -12.05 20.37 9.19
CA ASP A 240 -10.94 21.17 8.67
C ASP A 240 -9.81 20.23 8.25
N VAL A 241 -9.98 19.57 7.11
CA VAL A 241 -9.06 18.54 6.61
C VAL A 241 -7.65 19.09 6.42
N LYS A 242 -7.49 20.39 6.13
CA LYS A 242 -6.17 21.04 5.98
C LYS A 242 -5.44 21.23 7.31
N SER A 243 -6.17 21.22 8.43
CA SER A 243 -5.57 21.19 9.78
C SER A 243 -5.14 19.79 10.21
N ILE A 244 -5.67 18.75 9.57
CA ILE A 244 -5.44 17.34 9.90
C ILE A 244 -4.40 16.72 8.96
N LEU A 245 -4.48 17.05 7.67
CA LEU A 245 -3.68 16.48 6.59
C LEU A 245 -2.88 17.58 5.88
N SER A 246 -1.72 17.20 5.35
CA SER A 246 -0.82 18.07 4.62
C SER A 246 0.03 17.26 3.65
N GLY A 247 0.53 17.93 2.60
CA GLY A 247 1.32 17.30 1.54
C GLY A 247 0.47 16.38 0.68
N ASP A 248 1.09 15.30 0.20
CA ASP A 248 0.47 14.36 -0.73
C ASP A 248 -0.77 13.67 -0.12
N ARG A 249 -0.82 13.48 1.22
CA ARG A 249 -2.03 13.00 1.94
C ARG A 249 -3.27 13.84 1.67
N LEU A 250 -3.11 15.15 1.63
CA LEU A 250 -4.21 16.06 1.38
C LEU A 250 -4.60 16.01 -0.09
N GLU A 251 -3.62 16.00 -1.00
CA GLU A 251 -3.85 15.95 -2.45
C GLU A 251 -4.57 14.65 -2.85
N PHE A 252 -4.09 13.50 -2.37
CA PHE A 252 -4.72 12.20 -2.61
C PHE A 252 -6.17 12.15 -2.13
N LEU A 253 -6.43 12.66 -0.91
CA LEU A 253 -7.79 12.72 -0.39
C LEU A 253 -8.66 13.68 -1.20
N GLU A 254 -8.14 14.85 -1.58
CA GLU A 254 -8.85 15.82 -2.43
C GLU A 254 -9.21 15.21 -3.80
N ASP A 255 -8.31 14.44 -4.42
CA ASP A 255 -8.57 13.74 -5.68
C ASP A 255 -9.62 12.64 -5.52
N SER A 256 -9.48 11.81 -4.49
CA SER A 256 -10.48 10.77 -4.17
C SER A 256 -11.88 11.37 -3.93
N MET A 257 -11.94 12.55 -3.29
CA MET A 257 -13.21 13.26 -3.10
C MET A 257 -13.77 13.83 -4.41
N ARG A 258 -12.94 14.16 -5.40
CA ARG A 258 -13.44 14.53 -6.75
C ARG A 258 -14.10 13.34 -7.42
N ASP A 259 -13.51 12.16 -7.30
CA ASP A 259 -14.07 10.92 -7.85
C ASP A 259 -15.40 10.53 -7.17
N ILE A 260 -15.46 10.61 -5.83
CA ILE A 260 -16.70 10.48 -5.06
C ILE A 260 -17.80 11.42 -5.58
N ASN A 261 -17.48 12.69 -5.78
CA ASN A 261 -18.44 13.67 -6.30
C ASN A 261 -18.76 13.45 -7.80
N GLY A 262 -17.89 12.79 -8.55
CA GLY A 262 -18.12 12.39 -9.93
C GLY A 262 -19.11 11.24 -10.05
N LEU A 263 -19.01 10.24 -9.17
CA LEU A 263 -19.93 9.09 -9.10
C LEU A 263 -21.37 9.50 -8.77
N TYR A 264 -21.57 10.64 -8.10
CA TYR A 264 -22.88 11.24 -7.84
C TYR A 264 -23.70 11.54 -9.10
N LYS A 265 -23.06 11.69 -10.26
CA LYS A 265 -23.74 12.03 -11.52
C LYS A 265 -24.33 10.82 -12.25
N TYR A 266 -24.10 9.60 -11.76
CA TYR A 266 -24.66 8.39 -12.35
C TYR A 266 -25.84 7.89 -11.52
N GLU A 267 -27.05 7.93 -12.10
CA GLU A 267 -28.23 7.28 -11.54
C GLU A 267 -28.01 5.77 -11.54
N LEU A 268 -28.04 5.15 -10.36
CA LEU A 268 -28.07 3.69 -10.25
C LEU A 268 -29.44 3.19 -10.72
N PRO A 269 -29.51 2.10 -11.51
CA PRO A 269 -30.78 1.43 -11.79
C PRO A 269 -31.50 1.05 -10.47
N GLU A 270 -32.82 1.23 -10.45
CA GLU A 270 -33.68 0.85 -9.30
C GLU A 270 -33.61 -0.65 -8.96
#